data_AF-A0A7Y5TU40-F1
#
_entry.id   AF-A0A7Y5TU40-F1
#
_cell.length_a   1.000
_cell.length_b   1.000
_cell.length_c   1.000
_cell.angle_alpha   90.00
_cell.angle_beta   90.00
_cell.angle_gamma   90.00
#
_symmetry.space_group_name_H-M   'P 1'
#
loop_
_entity.id
_entity.type
_entity.pdbx_description
1 polymer ?
#
loop_
_entity_poly.entity_id
_entity_poly.type
_entity_poly.pdbx_seq_one_letter_code
_entity_poly.pdbx_strand_id
1 'polypeptide(L)'
;MSGREVRLERLVGRRVRDAGGRSIGRIEELICGIELHEHGRDYVVREFRVGTFGRLDALSGSTLVRELLKTLGRVSGYRERRVGWQLMDLGDPVHPRLRGD
;
A
#
# COMPACT_ATOMS: atom_id res chain seq x y z
N MET A 1 25.93 -1.32 3.23
CA MET A 1 24.70 -1.74 2.54
C MET A 1 24.21 -0.57 1.72
N SER A 2 24.13 -0.71 0.39
CA SER A 2 23.48 0.32 -0.43
C SER A 2 21.97 0.19 -0.23
N GLY A 3 21.39 1.09 0.58
CA GLY A 3 19.95 1.19 0.72
C GLY A 3 19.35 1.85 -0.52
N ARG A 4 18.18 1.37 -0.96
CA ARG A 4 17.41 2.03 -2.01
C ARG A 4 16.31 2.86 -1.35
N GLU A 5 16.32 4.16 -1.60
CA GLU A 5 15.26 5.05 -1.13
C GLU A 5 14.11 5.10 -2.14
N VAL A 6 12.87 5.07 -1.63
CA VAL A 6 11.70 5.38 -2.43
C VAL A 6 10.81 6.34 -1.67
N ARG A 7 10.33 7.34 -2.39
CA ARG A 7 9.32 8.27 -1.91
C ARG A 7 7.99 7.54 -1.73
N LEU A 8 7.46 7.53 -0.52
CA LEU A 8 6.19 6.88 -0.15
C LEU A 8 5.01 7.32 -1.04
N GLU A 9 4.97 8.60 -1.35
CA GLU A 9 4.04 9.24 -2.28
C GLU A 9 4.13 8.76 -3.71
N ARG A 10 5.25 8.15 -4.09
CA ARG A 10 5.37 7.49 -5.39
C ARG A 10 4.92 6.03 -5.37
N LEU A 11 4.78 5.42 -4.19
CA LEU A 11 4.23 4.07 -4.02
C LEU A 11 2.70 4.08 -3.97
N VAL A 12 2.11 5.05 -3.27
CA VAL A 12 0.64 5.20 -3.22
C VAL A 12 0.10 5.45 -4.63
N GLY A 13 -1.03 4.81 -4.94
CA GLY A 13 -1.66 4.79 -6.26
C GLY A 13 -1.02 3.82 -7.27
N ARG A 14 0.15 3.22 -6.98
CA ARG A 14 0.78 2.23 -7.87
C ARG A 14 -0.07 0.98 -7.97
N ARG A 15 -0.22 0.49 -9.21
CA ARG A 15 -0.96 -0.74 -9.49
C ARG A 15 -0.11 -1.93 -9.06
N VAL A 16 -0.70 -2.81 -8.26
CA VAL A 16 -0.08 -4.07 -7.83
C VAL A 16 -0.58 -5.19 -8.73
N ARG A 17 0.34 -6.05 -9.18
CA ARG A 17 0.02 -7.25 -9.98
C ARG A 17 0.33 -8.53 -9.24
N ASP A 18 -0.45 -9.59 -9.46
CA ASP A 18 -0.12 -10.94 -8.97
C ASP A 18 1.03 -11.58 -9.79
N ALA A 19 1.43 -12.80 -9.40
CA ALA A 19 2.46 -13.56 -10.10
C ALA A 19 2.09 -13.80 -11.58
N GLY A 20 0.81 -14.05 -11.87
CA GLY A 20 0.26 -14.18 -13.22
C GLY A 20 0.11 -12.85 -13.98
N GLY A 21 0.54 -11.73 -13.39
CA GLY A 21 0.49 -10.40 -14.00
C GLY A 21 -0.88 -9.74 -13.98
N ARG A 22 -1.89 -10.31 -13.33
CA ARG A 22 -3.23 -9.70 -13.22
C ARG A 22 -3.21 -8.58 -12.19
N SER A 23 -3.93 -7.49 -12.49
CA SER A 23 -4.06 -6.37 -11.56
C SER A 23 -4.89 -6.78 -10.35
N ILE A 24 -4.33 -6.64 -9.16
CA ILE A 24 -5.04 -6.86 -7.88
C ILE A 24 -5.40 -5.55 -7.17
N GLY A 25 -5.27 -4.42 -7.85
CA GLY A 25 -5.67 -3.12 -7.32
C GLY A 25 -4.50 -2.14 -7.28
N ARG A 26 -4.61 -1.11 -6.45
CA ARG A 26 -3.60 -0.08 -6.26
C ARG A 26 -3.25 0.04 -4.78
N ILE A 27 -2.01 0.37 -4.47
CA ILE A 27 -1.59 0.70 -3.11
C ILE A 27 -2.36 1.95 -2.68
N GLU A 28 -3.23 1.82 -1.70
CA GLU A 28 -4.02 2.92 -1.16
C GLU A 28 -3.45 3.38 0.18
N GLU A 29 -2.89 2.47 0.98
CA GLU A 29 -2.36 2.83 2.28
C GLU A 29 -1.19 1.92 2.68
N LEU A 30 -0.27 2.46 3.48
CA LEU A 30 0.76 1.70 4.16
C LEU A 30 0.47 1.74 5.66
N ILE A 31 0.41 0.56 6.28
CA ILE A 31 0.20 0.40 7.71
C ILE A 31 1.56 0.26 8.36
N CYS A 32 1.96 1.23 9.16
CA CYS A 32 3.22 1.22 9.89
C CYS A 32 3.02 0.77 11.34
N GLY A 33 3.99 0.02 11.86
CA GLY A 33 4.14 -0.25 13.29
C GLY A 33 5.40 0.43 13.83
N ILE A 34 5.47 0.57 15.15
CA ILE A 34 6.69 0.97 15.84
C ILE A 34 7.43 -0.31 16.21
N GLU A 35 8.69 -0.42 15.78
CA GLU A 35 9.61 -1.42 16.32
C GLU A 35 10.56 -0.77 17.32
N LEU A 36 10.71 -1.39 18.48
CA LEU A 36 11.62 -0.96 19.53
C LEU A 36 12.97 -1.67 19.33
N HIS A 37 14.06 -0.92 19.42
CA HIS A 37 15.42 -1.43 19.32
C HIS A 37 16.26 -0.86 20.45
N GLU A 38 17.41 -1.48 20.73
CA GLU A 38 18.34 -1.04 21.78
C GLU A 38 18.76 0.44 21.65
N HIS A 39 18.70 1.01 20.44
CA HIS A 39 19.13 2.38 20.15
C HIS A 39 18.00 3.31 19.66
N GLY A 40 16.74 2.91 19.72
CA GLY A 40 15.66 3.78 19.26
C GLY A 40 14.35 3.11 18.93
N ARG A 41 13.53 3.84 18.16
CA ARG A 41 12.21 3.42 17.72
C ARG A 41 12.09 3.72 16.24
N ASP A 42 11.90 2.68 15.44
CA ASP A 42 11.72 2.83 14.00
C ASP A 42 10.27 2.61 13.62
N TYR A 43 9.79 3.44 12.68
CA TYR A 43 8.52 3.22 12.03
C TYR A 43 8.74 2.31 10.83
N VAL A 44 8.23 1.09 10.91
CA VAL A 44 8.37 0.10 9.83
C VAL A 44 7.02 -0.18 9.19
N VAL A 45 7.01 -0.34 7.88
CA VAL A 45 5.80 -0.78 7.17
C VAL A 45 5.55 -2.25 7.48
N ARG A 46 4.34 -2.58 7.94
CA ARG A 46 3.89 -3.95 8.21
C ARG A 46 3.02 -4.50 7.09
N GLU A 47 2.15 -3.67 6.54
CA GLU A 47 1.15 -4.08 5.56
C GLU A 47 0.88 -2.96 4.55
N PHE A 48 0.42 -3.37 3.36
CA PHE A 48 -0.18 -2.50 2.35
C PHE A 48 -1.67 -2.78 2.26
N ARG A 49 -2.49 -1.73 2.17
CA ARG A 49 -3.87 -1.84 1.70
C ARG A 49 -3.90 -1.63 0.21
N VAL A 50 -4.37 -2.65 -0.50
CA VAL A 50 -4.47 -2.66 -1.95
C VAL A 50 -5.94 -2.73 -2.34
N GLY A 51 -6.47 -1.63 -2.86
CA GLY A 51 -7.90 -1.51 -3.15
C GLY A 51 -8.19 -1.21 -4.62
N THR A 52 -9.48 -1.06 -4.93
CA THR A 52 -9.97 -0.73 -6.27
C THR A 52 -10.40 0.74 -6.42
N PHE A 53 -10.13 1.62 -5.44
CA PHE A 53 -10.59 3.02 -5.47
C PHE A 53 -9.95 3.90 -6.54
N GLY A 54 -9.01 3.39 -7.35
CA GLY A 54 -8.43 4.15 -8.46
C GLY A 54 -7.28 5.07 -8.03
N ARG A 55 -6.97 6.11 -8.81
CA ARG A 55 -5.84 7.05 -8.58
C ARG A 55 -6.25 8.18 -7.61
N LEU A 56 -6.95 7.86 -6.54
CA LEU A 56 -7.21 8.85 -5.50
C LEU A 56 -5.94 8.96 -4.64
N ASP A 57 -5.44 10.17 -4.47
CA ASP A 57 -4.26 10.45 -3.66
C ASP A 57 -4.61 10.19 -2.19
N ALA A 58 -4.50 8.94 -1.76
CA ALA A 58 -4.78 8.52 -0.39
C ALA A 58 -3.87 9.20 0.65
N LEU A 59 -2.79 9.84 0.19
CA LEU A 59 -1.89 10.69 0.99
C LEU A 59 -2.41 12.11 1.23
N SER A 60 -3.46 12.55 0.53
CA SER A 60 -4.11 13.85 0.81
C SER A 60 -4.65 13.92 2.25
N GLY A 61 -4.82 12.78 2.93
CA GLY A 61 -4.90 12.71 4.39
C GLY A 61 -6.11 13.41 5.02
N SER A 62 -7.05 13.96 4.25
CA SER A 62 -8.24 14.54 4.85
C SER A 62 -9.13 13.41 5.37
N THR A 63 -9.42 13.44 6.66
CA THR A 63 -10.39 12.55 7.32
C THR A 63 -11.72 12.53 6.55
N LEU A 64 -12.07 13.67 5.93
CA LEU A 64 -13.24 13.82 5.07
C LEU A 64 -13.21 12.91 3.84
N VAL A 65 -12.10 12.85 3.10
CA VAL A 65 -11.98 11.97 1.91
C VAL A 65 -12.04 10.49 2.33
N ARG A 66 -11.44 10.13 3.46
CA ARG A 66 -11.51 8.75 3.99
C ARG A 66 -12.93 8.35 4.41
N GLU A 67 -13.67 9.23 5.09
CA GLU A 67 -15.06 8.95 5.48
C GLU A 67 -16.01 8.92 4.27
N LEU A 68 -15.79 9.80 3.28
CA LEU A 68 -16.53 9.77 2.02
C LEU A 68 -16.26 8.45 1.27
N LEU A 69 -15.01 7.99 1.23
CA LEU A 69 -14.61 6.72 0.62
C LEU A 69 -15.19 5.51 1.35
N LYS A 70 -15.19 5.47 2.68
CA LYS A 70 -15.86 4.40 3.44
C LYS A 70 -17.34 4.32 3.11
N THR A 71 -17.99 5.48 2.96
CA THR A 71 -19.42 5.56 2.63
C THR A 71 -19.68 5.11 1.18
N LEU A 72 -18.88 5.57 0.21
CA LEU A 72 -18.94 5.15 -1.19
C LEU A 72 -18.56 3.66 -1.39
N GLY A 73 -17.60 3.15 -0.62
CA GLY A 73 -17.16 1.76 -0.67
C GLY A 73 -18.24 0.78 -0.23
N ARG A 74 -19.06 1.17 0.75
CA ARG A 74 -20.24 0.40 1.20
C ARG A 74 -21.32 0.29 0.12
N VAL A 75 -21.37 1.22 -0.83
CA VAL A 75 -22.39 1.27 -1.90
C VAL A 75 -21.87 0.68 -3.22
N SER A 76 -20.55 0.68 -3.47
CA SER A 76 -19.97 0.44 -4.81
C SER A 76 -19.30 -0.93 -5.04
N GLY A 77 -19.38 -1.88 -4.10
CA GLY A 77 -18.71 -3.18 -4.26
C GLY A 77 -17.18 -3.10 -4.19
N TYR A 78 -16.66 -2.09 -3.48
CA TYR A 78 -15.23 -1.91 -3.21
C TYR A 78 -14.62 -3.16 -2.58
N ARG A 79 -13.43 -3.55 -3.05
CA ARG A 79 -12.66 -4.67 -2.50
C ARG A 79 -11.27 -4.20 -2.11
N GLU A 80 -10.97 -4.30 -0.81
CA GLU A 80 -9.65 -4.08 -0.24
C GLU A 80 -8.95 -5.41 0.04
N ARG A 81 -7.65 -5.45 -0.21
CA ARG A 81 -6.76 -6.55 0.17
C ARG A 81 -5.69 -6.03 1.11
N ARG A 82 -5.44 -6.74 2.21
CA ARG A 82 -4.27 -6.53 3.06
C ARG A 82 -3.14 -7.39 2.53
N VAL A 83 -2.01 -6.78 2.24
CA VAL A 83 -0.80 -7.47 1.75
C VAL A 83 0.30 -7.23 2.75
N GLY A 84 0.79 -8.29 3.40
CA GLY A 84 1.92 -8.18 4.33
C GLY A 84 3.18 -7.68 3.62
N TRP A 85 4.03 -6.92 4.32
CA TRP A 85 5.25 -6.33 3.78
C TRP A 85 6.10 -7.36 3.01
N GLN A 86 6.27 -8.55 3.58
CA GLN A 86 7.09 -9.61 2.99
C GLN A 86 6.55 -10.16 1.67
N LEU A 87 5.23 -10.07 1.45
CA LEU A 87 4.58 -10.55 0.23
C LEU A 87 4.64 -9.52 -0.90
N MET A 88 4.96 -8.26 -0.60
CA MET A 88 5.13 -7.23 -1.62
C MET A 88 6.55 -7.27 -2.19
N ASP A 89 6.66 -7.50 -3.49
CA ASP A 89 7.89 -7.29 -4.24
C ASP A 89 7.99 -5.83 -4.70
N LEU A 90 9.00 -5.14 -4.17
CA LEU A 90 9.37 -3.77 -4.49
C LEU A 90 10.73 -3.67 -5.21
N GLY A 91 11.23 -4.76 -5.81
CA GLY A 91 12.45 -4.72 -6.62
C GLY A 91 12.40 -3.67 -7.74
N ASP A 92 11.20 -3.49 -8.32
CA ASP A 92 10.83 -2.31 -9.10
C ASP A 92 9.63 -1.59 -8.46
N PRO A 93 9.85 -0.50 -7.70
CA PRO A 93 8.78 0.27 -7.05
C PRO A 93 7.81 0.94 -8.02
N VAL A 94 8.16 1.07 -9.31
CA VAL A 94 7.26 1.61 -10.34
C VAL A 94 6.21 0.56 -10.73
N HIS A 95 6.55 -0.73 -10.60
CA HIS A 95 5.71 -1.88 -10.93
C HIS A 95 5.63 -2.88 -9.76
N PRO A 96 5.01 -2.53 -8.61
CA PRO A 96 4.90 -3.43 -7.47
C PRO A 96 4.17 -4.73 -7.82
N ARG A 97 4.60 -5.84 -7.24
CA ARG A 97 4.00 -7.16 -7.47
C ARG A 97 3.82 -7.91 -6.17
N LEU A 98 2.91 -8.88 -6.15
CA LEU A 98 2.95 -9.91 -5.14
C LEU A 98 4.08 -10.89 -5.49
N ARG A 99 4.86 -11.27 -4.47
CA ARG A 99 5.66 -12.48 -4.55
C ARG A 99 4.72 -13.64 -4.82
N GLY A 100 5.04 -14.48 -5.81
CA GLY A 100 4.29 -15.71 -6.04
C GLY A 100 4.51 -16.67 -4.87
N ASP A 101 3.46 -17.39 -4.49
CA ASP A 101 3.62 -18.71 -3.88
C ASP A 101 4.21 -19.69 -4.90
#